data_AF-A0A924H9T0-F1
#
_entry.id   AF-A0A924H9T0-F1
#
_cell.length_a   1.000
_cell.length_b   1.000
_cell.length_c   1.000
_cell.angle_alpha   90.00
_cell.angle_beta   90.00
_cell.angle_gamma   90.00
#
_symmetry.space_group_name_H-M   'P 1'
#
loop_
_entity.id
_entity.type
_entity.pdbx_description
1 polymer ?
#
loop_
_entity_poly.entity_id
_entity_poly.type
_entity_poly.pdbx_seq_one_letter_code
_entity_poly.pdbx_strand_id
1 'polypeptide(L)'
;SQLISHYQPVQLVFLGDFLHAAQARTASVLSQLGVWRQSHANLNCTLVRGNHDSRAGDPPQELNMAVVDEPSLVAPFAACLHPQTHSTHAVLAGHLHPAAQLQGPARDRLRLPCFVFEGRSAILPAFGEFTGGFTVEPKPGVQLYAVGGQAVWQLAVTSKGIKNAKMQTF
;
A
#
# COMPACT_ATOMS: atom_id res chain seq x y z
N SER A 1 14.23 4.95 -5.33
CA SER A 1 13.70 5.27 -6.66
C SER A 1 13.72 4.14 -7.69
N GLN A 2 14.11 2.90 -7.36
CA GLN A 2 14.23 1.81 -8.35
C GLN A 2 12.95 1.60 -9.19
N LEU A 3 11.77 1.59 -8.55
CA LEU A 3 10.49 1.45 -9.25
C LEU A 3 10.19 2.61 -10.20
N ILE A 4 10.54 3.84 -9.81
CA ILE A 4 10.36 5.02 -10.67
C ILE A 4 11.28 4.94 -11.88
N SER A 5 12.53 4.54 -11.69
CA SER A 5 13.49 4.36 -12.79
C SER A 5 13.05 3.25 -13.76
N HIS A 6 12.47 2.17 -13.24
CA HIS A 6 12.04 1.02 -14.04
C HIS A 6 10.75 1.30 -14.83
N TYR A 7 9.71 1.83 -14.16
CA TYR A 7 8.39 2.03 -14.77
C TYR A 7 8.19 3.41 -15.40
N GLN A 8 9.06 4.38 -15.10
CA GLN A 8 8.97 5.77 -15.58
C GLN A 8 7.55 6.36 -15.47
N PRO A 9 6.90 6.28 -14.28
CA PRO A 9 5.54 6.73 -14.13
C PRO A 9 5.43 8.25 -14.33
N VAL A 10 4.30 8.69 -14.88
CA VAL A 10 3.96 10.12 -14.92
C VAL A 10 3.35 10.60 -13.60
N GLN A 11 2.82 9.69 -12.77
CA GLN A 11 2.19 9.99 -11.49
C GLN A 11 2.53 8.94 -10.43
N LEU A 12 2.75 9.40 -9.20
CA LEU A 12 2.89 8.60 -8.00
C LEU A 12 1.81 9.01 -6.99
N VAL A 13 1.01 8.04 -6.54
CA VAL A 13 -0.08 8.26 -5.58
C VAL A 13 0.25 7.53 -4.28
N PHE A 14 0.31 8.27 -3.19
CA PHE A 14 0.47 7.75 -1.84
C PHE A 14 -0.92 7.60 -1.20
N LEU A 15 -1.26 6.38 -0.79
CA LEU A 15 -2.52 6.07 -0.09
C LEU A 15 -2.35 6.26 1.42
N GLY A 16 -2.12 7.51 1.81
CA GLY A 16 -1.79 8.01 3.16
C GLY A 16 -0.53 7.41 3.79
N ASP A 17 -0.44 7.51 5.12
CA ASP A 17 0.69 7.05 5.95
C ASP A 17 2.09 7.53 5.47
N PHE A 18 2.18 8.64 4.73
CA PHE A 18 3.42 9.09 4.07
C PHE A 18 4.54 9.39 5.08
N LEU A 19 4.19 10.02 6.21
CA LEU A 19 5.08 10.22 7.35
C LEU A 19 4.36 9.66 8.57
N HIS A 20 4.68 8.42 8.92
CA HIS A 20 3.90 7.55 9.83
C HIS A 20 3.61 8.12 11.22
N ALA A 21 4.27 9.20 11.63
CA ALA A 21 3.92 10.01 12.80
C ALA A 21 4.60 11.39 12.72
N ALA A 22 4.14 12.38 13.50
CA ALA A 22 4.82 13.68 13.63
C ALA A 22 6.30 13.52 14.06
N GLN A 23 6.62 12.46 14.80
CA GLN A 23 7.97 12.09 15.22
C GLN A 23 8.88 11.65 14.06
N ALA A 24 8.32 11.21 12.92
CA ALA A 24 9.09 10.86 11.72
C ALA A 24 9.59 12.10 10.96
N ARG A 25 9.11 13.30 11.32
CA ARG A 25 9.51 14.60 10.73
C ARG A 25 10.85 15.09 11.30
N THR A 26 11.85 14.23 11.29
CA THR A 26 13.22 14.66 11.63
C THR A 26 13.79 15.49 10.48
N ALA A 27 14.68 16.44 10.80
CA ALA A 27 15.33 17.28 9.78
C ALA A 27 16.08 16.43 8.73
N SER A 28 16.67 15.30 9.15
CA SER A 28 17.35 14.36 8.26
C SER A 28 16.40 13.73 7.24
N VAL A 29 15.25 13.21 7.71
CA VAL A 29 14.24 12.60 6.83
C VAL A 29 13.69 13.62 5.85
N LEU A 30 13.34 14.83 6.31
CA LEU A 30 12.81 15.87 5.43
C LEU A 30 13.83 16.33 4.39
N SER A 31 15.11 16.45 4.76
CA SER A 31 16.20 16.78 3.83
C SER A 31 16.35 15.70 2.75
N GLN A 32 16.37 14.43 3.14
CA GLN A 32 16.45 13.31 2.19
C GLN A 32 15.24 13.26 1.25
N LEU A 33 14.03 13.49 1.77
CA LEU A 33 12.82 13.60 0.95
C LEU A 33 12.89 14.78 -0.01
N GLY A 34 13.43 15.92 0.42
CA GLY A 34 13.65 17.09 -0.44
C GLY A 34 14.59 16.78 -1.60
N VAL A 35 15.74 16.16 -1.33
CA VAL A 35 16.70 15.72 -2.37
C VAL A 35 16.03 14.72 -3.32
N TRP A 36 15.30 13.75 -2.78
CA TRP A 36 14.55 12.78 -3.59
C TRP A 36 13.52 13.49 -4.47
N ARG A 37 12.76 14.44 -3.93
CA ARG A 37 11.74 15.16 -4.70
C ARG A 37 12.35 15.99 -5.83
N GLN A 38 13.45 16.69 -5.55
CA GLN A 38 14.17 17.50 -6.53
C GLN A 38 14.69 16.65 -7.69
N SER A 39 15.25 15.47 -7.41
CA SER A 39 15.69 14.54 -8.46
C SER A 39 14.55 13.96 -9.30
N HIS A 40 13.29 14.11 -8.85
CA HIS A 40 12.09 13.67 -9.56
C HIS A 40 11.10 14.83 -9.77
N ALA A 41 11.60 16.05 -10.05
CA ALA A 41 10.80 17.27 -10.14
C ALA A 41 9.54 17.13 -11.03
N ASN A 42 9.66 16.42 -12.15
CA ASN A 42 8.59 16.22 -13.14
C ASN A 42 7.59 15.11 -12.78
N LEU A 43 7.82 14.34 -11.72
CA LEU A 43 6.89 13.31 -11.27
C LEU A 43 5.72 13.97 -10.53
N ASN A 44 4.50 13.71 -10.99
CA ASN A 44 3.31 14.20 -10.31
C ASN A 44 3.06 13.35 -9.06
N CYS A 45 3.32 13.92 -7.89
CA CYS A 45 3.12 13.24 -6.62
C CYS A 45 1.81 13.70 -5.97
N THR A 46 0.95 12.75 -5.58
CA THR A 46 -0.30 13.02 -4.85
C THR A 46 -0.33 12.22 -3.56
N LEU A 47 -0.56 12.89 -2.43
CA LEU A 47 -0.89 12.26 -1.16
C LEU A 47 -2.41 12.28 -0.96
N VAL A 48 -3.01 11.10 -0.90
CA VAL A 48 -4.40 10.93 -0.46
C VAL A 48 -4.40 10.77 1.04
N ARG A 49 -4.87 11.79 1.77
CA ARG A 49 -5.04 11.75 3.22
C ARG A 49 -6.29 10.98 3.58
N GLY A 50 -6.24 10.28 4.72
CA GLY A 50 -7.47 9.95 5.43
C GLY A 50 -7.74 10.93 6.57
N ASN A 51 -8.93 10.85 7.17
CA ASN A 51 -9.39 11.75 8.23
C ASN A 51 -8.48 11.78 9.49
N HIS A 52 -7.68 10.73 9.70
CA HIS A 52 -6.72 10.65 10.81
C HIS A 52 -5.40 11.39 10.51
N ASP A 53 -4.97 11.50 9.24
CA ASP A 53 -3.73 12.17 8.81
C ASP A 53 -3.79 13.69 8.98
N SER A 54 -4.97 14.28 8.89
CA SER A 54 -5.17 15.74 9.05
C SER A 54 -4.63 16.27 10.39
N ARG A 55 -4.47 15.40 11.39
CA ARG A 55 -3.92 15.76 12.72
C ARG A 55 -2.39 15.76 12.78
N ALA A 56 -1.71 15.05 11.88
CA ALA A 56 -0.25 15.03 11.78
C ALA A 56 0.30 16.21 10.95
N GLY A 57 -0.60 16.87 10.20
CA GLY A 57 -0.29 17.98 9.32
C GLY A 57 0.14 17.52 7.92
N ASP A 58 0.07 18.44 6.97
CA ASP A 58 0.47 18.19 5.58
C ASP A 58 2.00 18.07 5.45
N PRO A 59 2.50 17.37 4.41
CA PRO A 59 3.91 17.37 4.08
C PRO A 59 4.44 18.80 3.85
N PRO A 60 5.72 19.07 4.09
CA PRO A 60 6.31 20.38 3.82
C PRO A 60 6.11 20.81 2.36
N GLN A 61 5.88 22.09 2.14
CA GLN A 61 5.55 22.65 0.82
C GLN A 61 6.67 22.40 -0.20
N GLU A 62 7.93 22.30 0.26
CA GLU A 62 9.11 22.02 -0.55
C GLU A 62 9.05 20.65 -1.23
N LEU A 63 8.22 19.72 -0.72
CA LEU A 63 7.98 18.44 -1.37
C LEU A 63 7.08 18.55 -2.60
N ASN A 64 6.43 19.69 -2.86
CA ASN A 64 5.64 19.96 -4.07
C ASN A 64 4.74 18.77 -4.46
N MET A 65 3.93 18.31 -3.50
CA MET A 65 2.97 17.21 -3.67
C MET A 65 1.56 17.78 -3.60
N ALA A 66 0.67 17.30 -4.47
CA ALA A 66 -0.76 17.54 -4.30
C ALA A 66 -1.23 16.78 -3.05
N VAL A 67 -1.99 17.43 -2.18
CA VAL A 67 -2.58 16.81 -0.99
C VAL A 67 -4.09 16.88 -1.13
N VAL A 68 -4.73 15.71 -1.12
CA VAL A 68 -6.18 15.56 -1.35
C VAL A 68 -6.78 14.65 -0.28
N ASP A 69 -8.09 14.74 -0.09
CA ASP A 69 -8.82 13.86 0.82
C ASP A 69 -9.33 12.61 0.08
N GLU A 70 -9.54 11.52 0.80
CA GLU A 70 -10.17 10.32 0.25
C GLU A 70 -11.70 10.49 0.06
N PRO A 71 -12.30 9.90 -0.99
CA PRO A 71 -11.65 9.24 -2.12
C PRO A 71 -11.14 10.23 -3.17
N SER A 72 -9.94 9.98 -3.70
CA SER A 72 -9.40 10.70 -4.87
C SER A 72 -9.55 9.86 -6.13
N LEU A 73 -10.13 10.42 -7.19
CA LEU A 73 -10.36 9.69 -8.43
C LEU A 73 -9.12 9.74 -9.33
N VAL A 74 -8.55 8.57 -9.58
CA VAL A 74 -7.47 8.33 -10.54
C VAL A 74 -7.97 7.24 -11.47
N ALA A 75 -8.76 7.64 -12.47
CA ALA A 75 -9.53 6.72 -13.29
C ALA A 75 -8.65 5.58 -13.85
N PRO A 76 -9.10 4.30 -13.76
CA PRO A 76 -10.43 3.84 -13.35
C PRO A 76 -10.62 3.62 -11.84
N PHE A 77 -9.70 4.12 -11.02
CA PHE A 77 -9.65 3.84 -9.58
C PHE A 77 -10.13 5.01 -8.71
N ALA A 78 -10.64 4.66 -7.53
CA ALA A 78 -10.79 5.55 -6.38
C ALA A 78 -9.68 5.20 -5.38
N ALA A 79 -8.70 6.10 -5.26
CA ALA A 79 -7.62 6.02 -4.31
C ALA A 79 -8.12 6.43 -2.92
N CYS A 80 -7.95 5.55 -1.93
CA CYS A 80 -8.44 5.73 -0.57
C CYS A 80 -7.35 5.40 0.44
N LEU A 81 -7.37 6.03 1.60
CA LEU A 81 -6.62 5.54 2.75
C LEU A 81 -7.29 4.27 3.31
N HIS A 82 -8.60 4.34 3.56
CA HIS A 82 -9.36 3.25 4.15
C HIS A 82 -10.09 2.41 3.10
N PRO A 83 -10.23 1.09 3.30
CA PRO A 83 -11.08 0.27 2.44
C PRO A 83 -12.53 0.72 2.52
N GLN A 84 -13.11 1.01 1.35
CA GLN A 84 -14.50 1.41 1.21
C GLN A 84 -15.06 0.94 -0.13
N THR A 85 -16.34 1.18 -0.37
CA THR A 85 -16.96 0.94 -1.67
C THR A 85 -17.11 2.25 -2.42
N HIS A 86 -16.98 2.20 -3.74
CA HIS A 86 -17.26 3.34 -4.61
C HIS A 86 -18.28 2.91 -5.67
N SER A 87 -19.26 3.76 -5.97
CA SER A 87 -20.37 3.43 -6.87
C SER A 87 -19.91 3.16 -8.30
N THR A 88 -18.93 3.92 -8.78
CA THR A 88 -18.52 3.91 -10.19
C THR A 88 -17.10 3.39 -10.44
N HIS A 89 -16.22 3.37 -9.43
CA HIS A 89 -14.77 3.11 -9.60
C HIS A 89 -14.34 1.88 -8.80
N ALA A 90 -13.23 1.25 -9.22
CA ALA A 90 -12.59 0.23 -8.39
C ALA A 90 -11.77 0.92 -7.28
N VAL A 91 -11.79 0.40 -6.07
CA VAL A 91 -11.10 1.02 -4.92
C VAL A 91 -9.71 0.45 -4.77
N LEU A 92 -8.72 1.32 -4.59
CA LEU A 92 -7.38 0.98 -4.11
C LEU A 92 -7.20 1.64 -2.75
N ALA A 93 -7.01 0.82 -1.70
CA ALA A 93 -6.93 1.26 -0.31
C ALA A 93 -5.60 0.90 0.35
N GLY A 94 -5.15 1.75 1.27
CA GLY A 94 -3.96 1.55 2.10
C GLY A 94 -4.29 1.24 3.57
N HIS A 95 -3.49 1.81 4.47
CA HIS A 95 -3.64 1.85 5.93
C HIS A 95 -3.63 0.54 6.74
N LEU A 96 -4.40 -0.47 6.32
CA LEU A 96 -4.61 -1.66 7.15
C LEU A 96 -3.39 -2.60 7.22
N HIS A 97 -2.42 -2.38 6.33
CA HIS A 97 -1.18 -3.14 6.20
C HIS A 97 -1.44 -4.66 6.22
N PRO A 98 -2.25 -5.18 5.28
CA PRO A 98 -2.66 -6.58 5.27
C PRO A 98 -1.47 -7.53 5.19
N ALA A 99 -1.55 -8.61 5.97
CA ALA A 99 -0.61 -9.71 5.91
C ALA A 99 -1.32 -11.07 5.83
N ALA A 100 -0.74 -11.98 5.06
CA ALA A 100 -1.14 -13.38 5.00
C ALA A 100 -0.27 -14.20 5.96
N GLN A 101 -0.91 -15.09 6.70
CA GLN A 101 -0.22 -16.10 7.50
C GLN A 101 -0.14 -17.41 6.72
N LEU A 102 1.09 -17.84 6.41
CA LEU A 102 1.41 -19.13 5.82
C LEU A 102 1.82 -20.10 6.92
N GLN A 103 1.39 -21.36 6.78
CA GLN A 103 1.77 -22.44 7.69
C GLN A 103 2.63 -23.45 6.92
N GLY A 104 3.82 -23.71 7.46
CA GLY A 104 4.76 -24.68 6.90
C GLY A 104 4.68 -26.04 7.59
N PRO A 105 5.47 -27.01 7.11
CA PRO A 105 5.75 -28.25 7.85
C PRO A 105 6.25 -27.94 9.27
N ALA A 106 6.10 -28.89 10.20
CA ALA A 106 6.56 -28.76 11.58
C ALA A 106 5.98 -27.58 12.41
N ARG A 107 4.82 -27.03 12.00
CA ARG A 107 4.13 -25.89 12.65
C ARG A 107 4.84 -24.54 12.47
N ASP A 108 5.72 -24.42 11.48
CA ASP A 108 6.29 -23.13 11.12
C ASP A 108 5.20 -22.16 10.67
N ARG A 109 5.34 -20.89 11.06
CA ARG A 109 4.44 -19.82 10.66
C ARG A 109 5.23 -18.69 10.07
N LEU A 110 4.91 -18.33 8.84
CA LEU A 110 5.48 -17.19 8.15
C LEU A 110 4.39 -16.16 7.92
N ARG A 111 4.67 -14.90 8.23
CA ARG A 111 3.76 -13.79 7.98
C ARG A 111 4.36 -12.91 6.89
N LEU A 112 3.66 -12.76 5.79
CA LEU A 112 4.10 -11.96 4.64
C LEU A 112 3.10 -10.84 4.38
N PRO A 113 3.55 -9.62 4.00
CA PRO A 113 2.66 -8.61 3.46
C PRO A 113 1.92 -9.18 2.25
N CYS A 114 0.67 -8.79 2.05
CA CYS A 114 -0.12 -9.29 0.92
C CYS A 114 -1.01 -8.22 0.30
N PHE A 115 -1.30 -8.36 -1.00
CA PHE A 115 -2.45 -7.68 -1.58
C PHE A 115 -3.71 -8.49 -1.26
N VAL A 116 -4.80 -7.78 -0.98
CA VAL A 116 -6.13 -8.36 -0.75
C VAL A 116 -7.06 -7.84 -1.83
N PHE A 117 -7.70 -8.72 -2.59
CA PHE A 117 -8.71 -8.34 -3.57
C PHE A 117 -10.07 -8.92 -3.14
N GLU A 118 -11.10 -8.07 -3.07
CA GLU A 118 -12.48 -8.46 -2.80
C GLU A 118 -13.43 -7.65 -3.69
N GLY A 119 -14.12 -8.32 -4.62
CA GLY A 119 -15.01 -7.65 -5.57
C GLY A 119 -14.28 -6.60 -6.43
N ARG A 120 -14.66 -5.32 -6.29
CA ARG A 120 -14.04 -4.18 -7.00
C ARG A 120 -13.04 -3.40 -6.13
N SER A 121 -12.57 -3.99 -5.03
CA SER A 121 -11.65 -3.34 -4.09
C SER A 121 -10.36 -4.12 -3.95
N ALA A 122 -9.24 -3.39 -3.83
CA ALA A 122 -7.95 -3.92 -3.47
C ALA A 122 -7.36 -3.17 -2.27
N ILE A 123 -6.83 -3.91 -1.30
CA ILE A 123 -6.06 -3.38 -0.18
C ILE A 123 -4.59 -3.69 -0.44
N LEU A 124 -3.76 -2.66 -0.46
CA LEU A 124 -2.35 -2.75 -0.76
C LEU A 124 -1.55 -3.04 0.53
N PRO A 125 -0.48 -3.85 0.47
CA PRO A 125 0.42 -4.00 1.59
C PRO A 125 1.14 -2.69 1.88
N ALA A 126 1.64 -2.54 3.12
CA ALA A 126 2.54 -1.43 3.43
C ALA A 126 3.79 -1.49 2.55
N PHE A 127 4.23 -0.33 2.08
CA PHE A 127 5.48 -0.22 1.32
C PHE A 127 6.72 -0.27 2.23
N GLY A 128 6.60 0.20 3.48
CA GLY A 128 7.68 0.21 4.47
C GLY A 128 7.85 -1.11 5.22
N GLU A 129 9.05 -1.34 5.75
CA GLU A 129 9.47 -2.62 6.38
C GLU A 129 8.86 -2.88 7.76
N PHE A 130 8.35 -1.86 8.46
CA PHE A 130 7.93 -1.95 9.87
C PHE A 130 6.46 -1.58 10.06
N THR A 131 5.57 -2.48 9.70
CA THR A 131 4.16 -2.35 10.01
C THR A 131 3.66 -3.60 10.72
N GLY A 132 3.27 -3.43 11.99
CA GLY A 132 2.31 -4.34 12.59
C GLY A 132 1.07 -4.27 11.72
N GLY A 133 0.64 -5.41 11.17
CA GLY A 133 -0.42 -5.42 10.18
C GLY A 133 -1.53 -6.39 10.56
N PHE A 134 -2.70 -6.20 9.99
CA PHE A 134 -3.80 -7.10 10.23
C PHE A 134 -3.58 -8.44 9.49
N THR A 135 -3.70 -9.55 10.22
CA THR A 135 -3.66 -10.88 9.57
C THR A 135 -5.01 -11.12 8.91
N VAL A 136 -5.01 -11.24 7.58
CA VAL A 136 -6.24 -11.39 6.81
C VAL A 136 -6.77 -12.82 6.95
N GLU A 137 -8.02 -12.95 7.38
CA GLU A 137 -8.70 -14.24 7.43
C GLU A 137 -9.10 -14.69 6.01
N PRO A 138 -8.71 -15.90 5.59
CA PRO A 138 -9.12 -16.42 4.29
C PRO A 138 -10.63 -16.69 4.26
N LYS A 139 -11.35 -16.04 3.35
CA LYS A 139 -12.79 -16.25 3.13
C LYS A 139 -13.14 -16.36 1.63
N PRO A 140 -14.25 -17.02 1.25
CA PRO A 140 -14.73 -17.03 -0.12
C PRO A 140 -14.90 -15.62 -0.68
N GLY A 141 -14.54 -15.41 -1.95
CA GLY A 141 -14.61 -14.09 -2.60
C GLY A 141 -13.40 -13.18 -2.36
N VAL A 142 -12.51 -13.54 -1.43
CA VAL A 142 -11.23 -12.84 -1.21
C VAL A 142 -10.11 -13.58 -1.91
N GLN A 143 -9.31 -12.84 -2.67
CA GLN A 143 -8.05 -13.32 -3.25
C GLN A 143 -6.89 -12.65 -2.51
N LEU A 144 -5.89 -13.47 -2.14
CA LEU A 144 -4.71 -13.00 -1.43
C LEU A 144 -3.46 -13.25 -2.27
N TYR A 145 -2.59 -12.24 -2.34
CA TYR A 145 -1.32 -12.33 -3.05
C TYR A 145 -0.19 -11.93 -2.10
N ALA A 146 0.55 -12.91 -1.56
CA ALA A 146 1.68 -12.62 -0.68
C ALA A 146 2.86 -12.06 -1.46
N VAL A 147 3.59 -11.14 -0.85
CA VAL A 147 4.82 -10.53 -1.38
C VAL A 147 6.00 -11.03 -0.58
N GLY A 148 6.98 -11.64 -1.25
CA GLY A 148 8.17 -12.17 -0.61
C GLY A 148 9.10 -12.86 -1.59
N GLY A 149 10.40 -12.85 -1.28
CA GLY A 149 11.41 -13.47 -2.14
C GLY A 149 11.50 -12.84 -3.54
N GLN A 150 11.31 -11.52 -3.63
CA GLN A 150 11.27 -10.76 -4.89
C GLN A 150 10.17 -11.21 -5.87
N ALA A 151 9.12 -11.87 -5.38
CA ALA A 151 8.01 -12.35 -6.18
C ALA A 151 6.66 -12.10 -5.49
N VAL A 152 5.59 -12.22 -6.29
CA VAL A 152 4.20 -12.20 -5.83
C VAL A 152 3.62 -13.59 -5.96
N TRP A 153 2.94 -14.04 -4.91
CA TRP A 153 2.45 -15.41 -4.78
C TRP A 153 0.93 -15.40 -4.57
N GLN A 154 0.18 -15.89 -5.55
CA GLN A 154 -1.24 -16.09 -5.39
C GLN A 154 -1.49 -17.25 -4.41
N LEU A 155 -2.27 -16.99 -3.37
CA LEU A 155 -2.54 -17.94 -2.31
C LEU A 155 -3.85 -18.68 -2.57
N ALA A 156 -3.82 -20.01 -2.43
CA ALA A 156 -5.01 -20.84 -2.47
C ALA A 156 -5.73 -20.77 -1.13
N VAL A 157 -6.84 -20.01 -1.10
CA VAL A 157 -7.73 -19.89 0.06
C VAL A 157 -8.66 -21.10 0.12
N THR A 158 -8.66 -21.82 1.25
CA THR A 158 -9.61 -22.91 1.52
C THR A 158 -10.37 -22.64 2.82
N SER A 159 -11.49 -23.33 3.04
CA SER A 159 -12.27 -23.25 4.29
C SER A 159 -11.49 -23.65 5.56
N LYS A 160 -10.29 -24.24 5.41
CA LYS A 160 -9.37 -24.61 6.49
C LYS A 160 -8.11 -23.72 6.56
N GLY A 161 -8.07 -22.60 5.82
CA GLY A 161 -6.91 -21.69 5.74
C GLY A 161 -6.16 -21.74 4.39
N ILE A 162 -4.97 -21.14 4.36
CA ILE A 162 -4.12 -21.04 3.15
C ILE A 162 -3.29 -22.32 3.00
N LYS A 163 -3.43 -23.04 1.88
CA LYS A 163 -2.78 -24.35 1.71
C LYS A 163 -1.61 -24.38 0.73
N ASN A 164 -1.61 -23.52 -0.29
CA ASN A 164 -0.62 -23.52 -1.36
C ASN A 164 -0.42 -22.11 -1.92
N ALA A 165 0.78 -21.83 -2.43
CA ALA A 165 1.14 -20.58 -3.08
C ALA A 165 1.59 -20.88 -4.52
N LYS A 166 1.00 -20.21 -5.51
CA LYS A 166 1.46 -20.25 -6.91
C LYS A 166 2.16 -18.93 -7.21
N MET A 167 3.40 -19.00 -7.68
CA MET A 167 4.16 -17.81 -8.10
C MET A 167 3.47 -17.16 -9.31
N GLN A 168 3.35 -15.84 -9.30
CA GLN A 168 2.98 -15.05 -10.47
C GLN A 168 4.21 -14.30 -10.98
N THR A 169 4.48 -14.43 -12.27
CA THR A 169 5.47 -13.63 -13.01
C THR A 169 4.74 -12.49 -13.72
N PHE A 170 5.20 -11.26 -13.51
CA PHE A 170 4.74 -10.06 -14.20
C PHE A 170 5.75 -9.63 -15.25
#